data_AF-A0A7J2L568-F1
#
_entry.id   AF-A0A7J2L568-F1
#
_cell.length_a   1.000
_cell.length_b   1.000
_cell.length_c   1.000
_cell.angle_alpha   90.00
_cell.angle_beta   90.00
_cell.angle_gamma   90.00
#
_symmetry.space_group_name_H-M   'P 1'
#
loop_
_entity.id
_entity.type
_entity.pdbx_description
1 polymer ?
#
loop_
_entity_poly.entity_id
_entity_poly.type
_entity_poly.pdbx_seq_one_letter_code
_entity_poly.pdbx_strand_id
1 'polypeptide(L)' 'MAEEIKRIIEELDEKEKKIARFPRSTFIRVRCSNCGHEIITFSHASTKVYCPNCQNLIAEPTGGKAKIHGEIVEEYYY' A
#
# COMPACT_ATOMS: atom_id res chain seq x y z
N MET A 1 -14.36 -9.28 6.04
CA MET A 1 -13.17 -8.91 6.83
C MET A 1 -12.49 -7.63 6.34
N ALA A 2 -11.79 -7.64 5.19
CA ALA A 2 -11.07 -6.44 4.72
C ALA A 2 -11.97 -5.20 4.52
N GLU A 3 -13.19 -5.40 4.00
CA GLU A 3 -14.17 -4.31 3.83
C GLU A 3 -14.75 -3.81 5.16
N GLU A 4 -14.88 -4.68 6.16
CA GLU A 4 -15.39 -4.30 7.48
C GLU A 4 -14.38 -3.45 8.24
N ILE A 5 -13.10 -3.80 8.15
CA ILE A 5 -12.05 -3.05 8.84
C ILE A 5 -11.80 -1.72 8.13
N LYS A 6 -11.96 -1.66 6.82
CA LYS A 6 -11.97 -0.38 6.09
C LYS A 6 -13.07 0.56 6.60
N ARG A 7 -14.30 0.07 6.81
CA ARG A 7 -15.41 0.86 7.38
C ARG A 7 -15.09 1.37 8.78
N ILE A 8 -14.60 0.49 9.66
CA ILE A 8 -14.21 0.86 11.04
C ILE A 8 -13.13 1.95 11.00
N ILE A 9 -12.13 1.84 10.12
CA ILE A 9 -11.06 2.83 10.00
C ILE A 9 -11.58 4.16 9.41
N GLU A 10 -12.54 4.15 8.48
CA GLU A 10 -13.11 5.39 7.92
C GLU A 10 -13.95 6.17 8.92
N GLU A 11 -14.59 5.49 9.87
CA GLU A 11 -15.46 6.12 10.89
C GLU A 11 -14.70 6.67 12.12
N LEU A 12 -13.45 6.24 12.34
CA LEU A 12 -12.66 6.63 13.52
C LEU A 12 -11.79 7.89 13.28
N ASP A 13 -11.75 8.77 14.28
CA ASP A 13 -10.84 9.92 14.31
C ASP A 13 -9.36 9.49 14.50
N GLU A 14 -8.40 10.35 14.15
CA GLU A 14 -6.95 10.06 14.31
C GLU A 14 -6.56 9.70 15.75
N LYS A 15 -7.22 10.30 16.74
CA LYS A 15 -7.00 10.00 18.16
C LYS A 15 -7.43 8.58 18.52
N GLU A 16 -8.58 8.16 18.00
CA GLU A 16 -9.15 6.84 18.26
C GLU A 16 -8.37 5.74 17.54
N LYS A 17 -7.94 5.99 16.29
CA LYS A 17 -7.02 5.09 15.56
C LYS A 17 -5.75 4.80 16.36
N LYS A 18 -5.23 5.81 17.06
CA LYS A 18 -4.02 5.70 17.88
C LYS A 18 -4.27 4.93 19.18
N ILE A 19 -5.43 5.11 19.81
CA ILE A 19 -5.85 4.37 21.01
C ILE A 19 -6.10 2.89 20.68
N ALA A 20 -6.80 2.62 19.58
CA ALA A 20 -7.11 1.29 19.10
C ALA A 20 -5.91 0.56 18.47
N ARG A 21 -4.74 1.22 18.38
CA ARG A 21 -3.50 0.67 17.80
C ARG A 21 -3.67 0.11 16.38
N PHE A 22 -4.53 0.73 15.57
CA PHE A 22 -4.64 0.34 14.17
C PHE A 22 -3.32 0.62 13.43
N PRO A 23 -2.84 -0.32 12.60
CA PRO A 23 -1.65 -0.09 11.79
C PRO A 23 -1.93 1.02 10.79
N ARG A 24 -0.97 1.95 10.65
CA ARG A 24 -1.00 3.00 9.62
C ARG A 24 -0.58 2.52 8.24
N SER A 25 -0.10 1.28 8.18
CA SER A 25 0.44 0.65 6.99
C SER A 25 -0.56 -0.33 6.40
N THR A 26 -0.72 -0.25 5.09
CA THR A 26 -1.57 -1.12 4.27
C THR A 26 -0.74 -1.90 3.25
N PHE A 27 -1.32 -2.95 2.68
CA PHE A 27 -0.84 -3.52 1.43
C PHE A 27 -1.57 -2.83 0.28
N ILE A 28 -0.87 -2.62 -0.83
CA ILE A 28 -1.42 -1.92 -1.99
C ILE A 28 -1.20 -2.79 -3.23
N ARG A 29 -2.22 -2.88 -4.09
CA ARG A 29 -2.10 -3.42 -5.44
C ARG A 29 -1.67 -2.30 -6.36
N VAL A 30 -0.51 -2.46 -6.99
CA VAL A 30 0.07 -1.50 -7.92
C VAL A 30 0.12 -2.11 -9.31
N ARG A 31 -0.48 -1.41 -10.27
CA ARG A 31 -0.36 -1.69 -11.70
C ARG A 31 0.86 -0.97 -12.27
N CYS A 32 1.75 -1.72 -12.91
CA CYS A 32 2.94 -1.18 -13.55
C CYS A 32 2.55 -0.34 -14.78
N SER A 33 3.00 0.92 -14.83
CA SER A 33 2.71 1.83 -15.96
C SER A 33 3.37 1.42 -17.27
N ASN A 34 4.37 0.53 -17.24
CA ASN A 34 5.12 0.13 -18.44
C ASN A 34 4.54 -1.13 -19.12
N CYS A 35 4.13 -2.14 -18.35
CA CYS A 35 3.67 -3.42 -18.90
C CYS A 35 2.26 -3.84 -18.43
N GLY A 36 1.59 -3.03 -17.62
CA GLY A 36 0.25 -3.32 -17.09
C GLY A 36 0.21 -4.43 -16.03
N HIS A 37 1.34 -5.05 -15.70
CA HIS A 37 1.38 -6.12 -14.70
C HIS A 37 1.06 -5.59 -13.30
N GLU A 38 0.18 -6.31 -12.59
CA GLU A 38 -0.30 -5.93 -11.26
C GLU A 38 0.46 -6.73 -10.19
N ILE A 39 0.98 -6.02 -9.19
CA ILE A 39 1.66 -6.63 -8.05
C ILE A 39 1.08 -6.11 -6.74
N ILE A 40 1.17 -6.91 -5.69
CA ILE A 40 0.83 -6.47 -4.33
C ILE A 40 2.14 -6.14 -3.62
N THR A 41 2.24 -4.94 -3.06
CA THR A 41 3.39 -4.48 -2.30
C THR A 41 2.96 -3.78 -1.02
N PHE A 42 3.92 -3.50 -0.14
CA PHE A 42 3.66 -2.85 1.14
C PHE A 42 3.74 -1.33 1.01
N SER A 43 2.80 -0.60 1.60
CA SER A 43 2.75 0.87 1.57
C SER A 43 4.01 1.55 2.12
N HIS A 44 4.71 0.90 3.06
CA HIS A 44 5.96 1.38 3.66
C HIS A 44 7.12 0.44 3.31
N ALA A 45 7.20 -0.01 2.06
CA ALA A 45 8.27 -0.88 1.59
C ALA A 45 9.66 -0.29 1.94
N SER A 46 10.48 -1.08 2.64
CA SER A 46 11.85 -0.69 3.03
C SER A 46 12.91 -1.10 2.00
N THR A 47 12.49 -1.80 0.94
CA THR A 47 13.35 -2.25 -0.17
C THR A 47 12.80 -1.75 -1.50
N LYS A 48 13.68 -1.66 -2.50
CA LYS A 48 13.26 -1.37 -3.88
C LYS A 48 12.46 -2.55 -4.42
N VAL A 49 11.27 -2.28 -4.91
CA VAL A 49 10.38 -3.29 -5.50
C VAL A 49 10.37 -3.11 -6.99
N TYR A 50 10.74 -4.16 -7.72
CA TYR A 50 10.77 -4.17 -9.18
C TYR A 50 9.58 -4.96 -9.73
N CYS A 51 9.14 -4.60 -10.92
CA CYS A 51 8.16 -5.38 -11.67
C CYS A 51 8.76 -6.74 -12.02
N PRO A 52 8.08 -7.87 -11.72
CA PRO A 52 8.59 -9.19 -12.09
C PRO A 52 8.59 -9.42 -13.60
N ASN A 53 7.77 -8.68 -14.36
CA ASN A 53 7.65 -8.86 -15.81
C ASN A 53 8.62 -7.98 -16.63
N CYS A 54 8.71 -6.67 -16.35
CA CYS A 54 9.54 -5.74 -17.13
C CYS A 54 10.73 -5.16 -16.36
N GLN A 55 10.98 -5.63 -15.13
CA GLN A 55 12.05 -5.14 -14.24
C GLN A 55 12.04 -3.64 -13.92
N ASN A 56 10.97 -2.90 -14.26
CA ASN A 56 10.87 -1.49 -13.94
C ASN A 56 10.68 -1.28 -12.42
N LEU A 57 11.22 -0.18 -11.88
CA LEU A 57 11.03 0.18 -10.48
C LEU A 57 9.55 0.52 -10.21
N ILE A 58 8.94 -0.12 -9.22
CA ILE A 58 7.55 0.10 -8.81
C ILE A 58 7.47 0.83 -7.48
N ALA A 59 8.29 0.46 -6.49
CA ALA A 59 8.33 1.14 -5.21
C ALA A 59 9.77 1.45 -4.82
N GLU A 60 9.99 2.69 -4.40
CA GLU A 60 11.26 3.17 -3.85
C GLU A 60 11.10 3.41 -2.34
N PRO A 61 11.97 2.83 -1.50
CA PRO A 61 11.89 2.99 -0.05
C PRO A 61 12.22 4.42 0.35
N THR A 62 11.48 4.93 1.32
CA THR A 62 11.73 6.24 1.95
C THR A 62 11.72 6.07 3.48
N GLY A 63 11.88 7.17 4.23
CA GLY A 63 11.74 7.14 5.70
C GLY A 63 10.31 6.87 6.20
N GLY A 64 9.33 6.74 5.32
CA GLY A 64 7.93 6.50 5.67
C GLY A 64 7.22 5.71 4.57
N LYS A 65 6.16 6.30 3.99
CA LYS A 65 5.47 5.69 2.86
C LYS A 65 6.40 5.59 1.65
N ALA A 66 6.48 4.40 1.06
CA ALA A 66 7.28 4.17 -0.13
C ALA A 66 6.76 5.05 -1.28
N LYS A 67 7.68 5.50 -2.13
CA LYS A 67 7.33 6.25 -3.33
C LYS A 67 6.95 5.26 -4.42
N ILE A 68 5.70 5.32 -4.87
CA ILE A 68 5.15 4.39 -5.86
C ILE A 68 5.24 5.01 -7.26
N HIS A 69 5.80 4.26 -8.20
CA HIS A 69 6.02 4.65 -9.61
C HIS A 69 5.00 3.99 -10.57
N GLY A 70 3.87 3.52 -10.03
CA GLY A 70 2.78 2.91 -10.78
C GLY A 70 1.41 3.39 -10.30
N GLU A 71 0.35 2.85 -10.89
CA GLU A 71 -1.03 3.16 -10.50
C GLU A 71 -1.46 2.27 -9.33
N ILE A 72 -1.98 2.86 -8.25
CA ILE A 72 -2.55 2.10 -7.13
C ILE A 72 -3.98 1.74 -7.49
N VAL A 73 -4.25 0.45 -7.65
CA VAL A 73 -5.56 -0.08 -8.05
C VAL A 73 -6.44 -0.32 -6.83
N GLU A 74 -5.85 -0.87 -5.76
CA GLU A 74 -6.61 -1.28 -4.58
C GLU A 74 -5.71 -1.22 -3.33
N GLU A 75 -6.31 -0.97 -2.17
CA GLU A 75 -5.64 -1.03 -0.87
C GLU A 75 -6.28 -2.13 -0.03
N TYR A 76 -5.45 -3.04 0.50
CA TYR A 76 -5.84 -4.09 1.42
C TYR A 76 -5.58 -3.65 2.86
N TYR A 77 -6.65 -3.61 3.61
CA TYR A 77 -6.66 -3.42 5.06
C TYR A 77 -6.81 -4.80 5.72
N TYR A 78 -6.04 -5.01 6.79
CA TYR A 78 -6.12 -6.22 7.62
C TYR A 78 -7.36 -6.21 8.48
#